data_AF-A0A0G1IT15-F1
#
_entry.id   AF-A0A0G1IT15-F1
#
_cell.length_a   1.000
_cell.length_b   1.000
_cell.length_c   1.000
_cell.angle_alpha   90.00
_cell.angle_beta   90.00
_cell.angle_gamma   90.00
#
_symmetry.space_group_name_H-M   'P 1'
#
loop_
_entity.id
_entity.type
_entity.pdbx_description
1 polymer ?
#
loop_
_entity_poly.entity_id
_entity_poly.type
_entity_poly.pdbx_seq_one_letter_code
_entity_poly.pdbx_strand_id
1 'polypeptide(L)'
;MTKTQTNLLAALMLIFMSGLAFFSLLGDSAIIDEVAHLPAGYSYIVKQDMRLNPEHPPLIKDLAGGAVWLYSQITNTKINFPDNIPAWQSAINGQWDFGFDFLYRSGNDADLLILLGRLPMLLILLLLGFYVFKWTREIAGPKAGLLALFLYSFSPTFIA
;
A
#
# COMPACT_ATOMS: atom_id res chain seq x y z
N MET A 1 15.84 31.01 -9.25
CA MET A 1 16.09 29.66 -8.73
C MET A 1 16.43 28.77 -9.90
N THR A 2 17.56 28.05 -9.84
CA THR A 2 18.00 27.21 -10.97
C THR A 2 17.16 25.93 -11.05
N LYS A 3 17.17 25.26 -12.21
CA LYS A 3 16.53 23.94 -12.38
C LYS A 3 17.07 22.94 -11.36
N THR A 4 18.39 22.94 -11.15
CA THR A 4 19.07 22.08 -10.17
C THR A 4 18.60 22.34 -8.75
N GLN A 5 18.52 23.60 -8.31
CA GLN A 5 18.00 23.95 -6.97
C GLN A 5 16.54 23.49 -6.79
N THR A 6 15.71 23.67 -7.81
CA THR A 6 14.29 23.27 -7.76
C THR A 6 14.16 21.75 -7.60
N ASN A 7 14.89 20.99 -8.43
CA ASN A 7 14.85 19.54 -8.39
C ASN A 7 15.41 18.99 -7.07
N LEU A 8 16.48 19.61 -6.54
CA LEU A 8 17.07 19.22 -5.27
C LEU A 8 16.07 19.42 -4.10
N LEU A 9 15.42 20.59 -4.04
CA LEU A 9 14.41 20.84 -3.00
C LEU A 9 13.23 19.86 -3.10
N ALA A 10 12.76 19.57 -4.31
CA ALA A 10 11.70 18.59 -4.51
C ALA A 10 12.12 17.18 -4.07
N ALA A 11 13.35 16.76 -4.41
CA ALA A 11 13.89 15.47 -3.98
C ALA A 11 14.01 15.39 -2.45
N LEU A 12 14.47 16.45 -1.79
CA LEU A 12 14.56 16.50 -0.32
C LEU A 12 13.17 16.38 0.34
N MET A 13 12.15 17.04 -0.21
CA MET A 13 10.77 16.91 0.30
C MET A 13 10.22 15.49 0.13
N LEU A 14 10.46 14.84 -1.02
CA LEU A 14 10.03 13.46 -1.24
C LEU A 14 10.80 12.46 -0.37
N ILE A 15 12.09 12.67 -0.14
CA ILE A 15 12.89 11.85 0.79
C ILE A 15 12.36 12.01 2.21
N PHE A 16 12.08 13.25 2.63
CA PHE A 16 11.52 13.53 3.95
C PHE A 16 10.14 12.86 4.13
N MET A 17 9.25 13.01 3.15
CA MET A 17 7.93 12.36 3.15
C MET A 17 8.05 10.84 3.17
N SER A 18 8.95 10.27 2.37
CA SER A 18 9.22 8.83 2.34
C SER A 18 9.66 8.32 3.72
N GLY A 19 10.57 9.03 4.38
CA GLY A 19 11.00 8.70 5.74
C GLY A 19 9.84 8.72 6.73
N LEU A 20 9.10 9.84 6.80
CA LEU A 20 7.95 9.95 7.70
C LEU A 20 6.91 8.85 7.46
N ALA A 21 6.48 8.68 6.20
CA ALA A 21 5.47 7.70 5.85
C ALA A 21 5.96 6.29 6.18
N PHE A 22 7.19 5.92 5.78
CA PHE A 22 7.75 4.59 6.07
C PHE A 22 7.81 4.28 7.56
N PHE A 23 8.30 5.21 8.39
CA PHE A 23 8.35 5.00 9.83
C PHE A 23 6.96 4.95 10.46
N SER A 24 5.96 5.63 9.88
CA SER A 24 4.56 5.50 10.30
C SER A 24 3.96 4.14 9.96
N LEU A 25 4.48 3.41 8.97
CA LEU A 25 3.98 2.06 8.65
C LEU A 25 4.40 1.01 9.71
N LEU A 26 5.42 1.32 10.53
CA LEU A 26 6.04 0.37 11.46
C LEU A 26 5.33 0.39 12.81
N GLY A 27 4.95 -0.79 13.30
CA GLY A 27 4.39 -0.96 14.64
C GLY A 27 2.90 -0.64 14.77
N ASP A 28 2.26 -0.13 13.71
CA ASP A 28 0.82 0.11 13.67
C ASP A 28 0.05 -1.16 13.29
N SER A 29 -1.03 -1.46 14.02
CA SER A 29 -1.95 -2.55 13.71
C SER A 29 -2.68 -2.34 12.37
N ALA A 30 -3.24 -3.39 11.80
CA ALA A 30 -4.09 -3.27 10.62
C ALA A 30 -5.34 -2.43 10.91
N ILE A 31 -5.72 -1.59 9.95
CA ILE A 31 -7.07 -1.02 9.89
C ILE A 31 -8.03 -1.99 9.18
N ILE A 32 -9.34 -1.79 9.35
CA ILE A 32 -10.38 -2.70 8.85
C ILE A 32 -10.27 -2.98 7.35
N ASP A 33 -9.92 -1.98 6.54
CA ASP A 33 -9.80 -2.15 5.10
C ASP A 33 -8.57 -2.95 4.69
N GLU A 34 -7.47 -2.88 5.47
CA GLU A 34 -6.28 -3.70 5.22
C GLU A 34 -6.55 -5.18 5.46
N VAL A 35 -7.36 -5.49 6.49
CA VAL A 35 -7.80 -6.85 6.80
C VAL A 35 -8.60 -7.44 5.64
N ALA A 36 -9.42 -6.66 4.94
CA ALA A 36 -10.17 -7.14 3.78
C ALA A 36 -9.34 -7.18 2.49
N HIS A 37 -8.64 -6.10 2.17
CA HIS A 37 -8.06 -5.88 0.84
C HIS A 37 -6.76 -6.65 0.59
N LEU A 38 -5.87 -6.74 1.58
CA LEU A 38 -4.58 -7.44 1.41
C LEU A 38 -4.78 -8.96 1.24
N PRO A 39 -5.56 -9.65 2.09
CA PRO A 39 -5.84 -11.07 1.92
C PRO A 39 -6.66 -11.36 0.66
N ALA A 40 -7.59 -10.48 0.28
CA ALA A 40 -8.29 -10.57 -1.00
C ALA A 40 -7.30 -10.51 -2.16
N GLY A 41 -6.45 -9.48 -2.25
CA GLY A 41 -5.43 -9.37 -3.29
C GLY A 41 -4.49 -10.58 -3.35
N TYR A 42 -4.11 -11.14 -2.20
CA TYR A 42 -3.30 -12.36 -2.17
C TYR A 42 -4.06 -13.56 -2.76
N SER A 43 -5.36 -13.70 -2.45
CA SER A 43 -6.20 -14.75 -3.04
C SER A 43 -6.35 -14.61 -4.57
N TYR A 44 -6.39 -13.38 -5.09
CA TYR A 44 -6.54 -13.13 -6.52
C TYR A 44 -5.33 -13.65 -7.28
N ILE A 45 -4.14 -13.49 -6.71
CA ILE A 45 -2.88 -13.92 -7.32
C ILE A 45 -2.68 -15.43 -7.16
N VAL A 46 -2.87 -15.96 -5.94
CA VAL A 46 -2.52 -17.36 -5.64
C VAL A 46 -3.61 -18.35 -6.02
N LYS A 47 -4.88 -17.97 -5.85
CA LYS A 47 -6.03 -18.83 -6.16
C LYS A 47 -6.69 -18.49 -7.49
N GLN A 48 -6.27 -17.39 -8.15
CA GLN A 48 -6.91 -16.92 -9.39
C GLN A 48 -8.41 -16.70 -9.20
N ASP A 49 -8.79 -16.18 -8.04
CA ASP A 49 -10.17 -16.10 -7.58
C ASP A 49 -10.47 -14.74 -6.95
N MET A 50 -11.36 -13.97 -7.59
CA MET A 50 -11.64 -12.59 -7.21
C MET A 50 -12.87 -12.43 -6.30
N ARG A 51 -13.44 -13.53 -5.79
CA ARG A 51 -14.74 -13.51 -5.09
C ARG A 51 -14.72 -12.81 -3.73
N LEU A 52 -13.56 -12.76 -3.07
CA LEU A 52 -13.49 -12.43 -1.65
C LEU A 52 -13.76 -10.95 -1.33
N ASN A 53 -13.62 -10.03 -2.30
CA ASN A 53 -13.98 -8.61 -2.13
C ASN A 53 -14.26 -7.99 -3.51
N PRO A 54 -15.41 -8.27 -4.15
CA PRO A 54 -15.63 -7.94 -5.57
C PRO A 54 -16.06 -6.48 -5.80
N GLU A 55 -16.21 -5.68 -4.74
CA GLU A 55 -16.81 -4.34 -4.75
C GLU A 55 -15.98 -3.30 -5.55
N HIS A 56 -14.67 -3.51 -5.64
CA HIS A 56 -13.72 -2.56 -6.25
C HIS A 56 -12.78 -3.27 -7.23
N PRO A 57 -12.30 -2.57 -8.29
CA PRO A 57 -11.27 -3.09 -9.20
C PRO A 57 -10.01 -3.58 -8.46
N PRO A 58 -9.28 -4.55 -9.03
CA PRO A 58 -8.30 -5.32 -8.27
C PRO A 58 -6.94 -4.66 -8.13
N LEU A 59 -6.59 -3.66 -8.96
CA LEU A 59 -5.21 -3.17 -9.08
C LEU A 59 -4.50 -2.90 -7.75
N ILE A 60 -5.14 -2.16 -6.84
CA ILE A 60 -4.54 -1.82 -5.53
C ILE A 60 -4.43 -3.06 -4.63
N LYS A 61 -5.43 -3.95 -4.67
CA LYS A 61 -5.41 -5.22 -3.94
C LYS A 61 -4.30 -6.14 -4.46
N ASP A 62 -4.18 -6.27 -5.77
CA ASP A 62 -3.14 -7.08 -6.43
C ASP A 62 -1.74 -6.56 -6.11
N LEU A 63 -1.55 -5.25 -6.00
CA LEU A 63 -0.27 -4.69 -5.56
C LEU A 63 0.06 -5.11 -4.12
N ALA A 64 -0.88 -4.99 -3.19
CA ALA A 64 -0.69 -5.39 -1.78
C ALA A 64 -0.44 -6.90 -1.65
N GLY A 65 -1.33 -7.73 -2.20
CA GLY A 65 -1.20 -9.18 -2.18
C GLY A 65 0.02 -9.67 -2.96
N GLY A 66 0.37 -8.97 -4.04
CA GLY A 66 1.52 -9.28 -4.89
C GLY A 66 2.84 -9.01 -4.20
N ALA A 67 2.93 -7.98 -3.36
CA ALA A 67 4.11 -7.75 -2.53
C ALA A 67 4.34 -8.91 -1.56
N VAL A 68 3.28 -9.40 -0.91
CA VAL A 68 3.33 -10.58 -0.04
C VAL A 68 3.71 -11.85 -0.81
N TRP A 69 3.10 -12.06 -1.98
CA TRP A 69 3.42 -13.20 -2.84
C TRP A 69 4.87 -13.17 -3.32
N LEU A 70 5.35 -12.03 -3.79
CA LEU A 70 6.72 -11.85 -4.25
C LEU A 70 7.73 -12.11 -3.13
N TYR A 71 7.46 -11.59 -1.93
CA TYR A 71 8.26 -11.90 -0.74
C TYR A 71 8.32 -13.41 -0.51
N SER A 72 7.18 -14.09 -0.49
CA SER A 72 7.09 -15.55 -0.32
C SER A 72 7.91 -16.32 -1.36
N GLN A 73 7.90 -15.87 -2.63
CA GLN A 73 8.71 -16.49 -3.69
C GLN A 73 10.22 -16.26 -3.51
N ILE A 74 10.63 -15.06 -3.12
CA ILE A 74 12.04 -14.69 -2.96
C ILE A 74 12.66 -15.37 -1.74
N THR A 75 11.94 -15.43 -0.62
CA THR A 75 12.46 -15.96 0.64
C THR A 75 12.12 -17.43 0.87
N ASN A 76 11.31 -18.02 0.00
CA ASN A 76 10.73 -19.35 0.17
C ASN A 76 9.93 -19.48 1.49
N THR A 77 9.42 -18.36 2.01
CA THR A 77 8.55 -18.33 3.20
C THR A 77 7.15 -18.77 2.80
N LYS A 78 6.63 -19.83 3.43
CA LYS A 78 5.26 -20.28 3.21
C LYS A 78 4.27 -19.32 3.86
N ILE A 79 3.30 -18.84 3.08
CA ILE A 79 2.12 -18.13 3.59
C ILE A 79 0.98 -19.13 3.77
N ASN A 80 0.41 -19.19 4.97
CA ASN A 80 -0.68 -20.08 5.30
C ASN A 80 -2.00 -19.48 4.84
N PHE A 81 -2.64 -20.13 3.86
CA PHE A 81 -3.92 -19.70 3.32
C PHE A 81 -5.05 -20.53 3.95
N PRO A 82 -6.03 -19.92 4.64
CA PRO A 82 -7.12 -20.65 5.29
C PRO A 82 -8.22 -21.01 4.27
N ASP A 83 -8.04 -22.10 3.53
CA ASP A 83 -9.00 -22.57 2.53
C ASP A 83 -10.15 -23.43 3.11
N ASN A 84 -10.07 -23.78 4.38
CA ASN A 84 -11.02 -24.67 5.07
C ASN A 84 -12.02 -23.94 5.97
N ILE A 85 -12.13 -22.61 5.88
CA ILE A 85 -13.06 -21.81 6.69
C ILE A 85 -14.32 -21.39 5.91
N PRO A 86 -15.47 -21.20 6.58
CA PRO A 86 -16.70 -20.74 5.92
C PRO A 86 -16.51 -19.42 5.17
N ALA A 87 -15.68 -18.52 5.71
CA ALA A 87 -15.38 -17.21 5.12
C ALA A 87 -14.78 -17.29 3.71
N TRP A 88 -14.10 -18.40 3.38
CA TRP A 88 -13.58 -18.68 2.03
C TRP A 88 -14.56 -19.48 1.17
N GLN A 89 -15.21 -20.47 1.77
CA GLN A 89 -15.93 -21.50 1.03
C GLN A 89 -17.33 -21.09 0.60
N SER A 90 -18.08 -20.43 1.47
CA SER A 90 -19.53 -20.25 1.29
C SER A 90 -20.09 -18.93 1.81
N ALA A 91 -19.40 -18.24 2.72
CA ALA A 91 -19.89 -16.99 3.27
C ALA A 91 -19.93 -15.89 2.21
N ILE A 92 -21.08 -15.24 2.09
CA ILE A 92 -21.24 -14.02 1.31
C ILE A 92 -20.67 -12.87 2.15
N ASN A 93 -19.81 -12.03 1.56
CA ASN A 93 -19.16 -10.91 2.24
C ASN A 93 -18.29 -11.31 3.46
N GLY A 94 -17.75 -12.53 3.48
CA GLY A 94 -16.88 -13.05 4.55
C GLY A 94 -15.46 -12.46 4.56
N GLN A 95 -15.23 -11.31 3.92
CA GLN A 95 -13.90 -10.78 3.62
C GLN A 95 -13.09 -10.39 4.87
N TRP A 96 -13.75 -9.81 5.86
CA TRP A 96 -13.11 -9.45 7.12
C TRP A 96 -12.81 -10.69 7.96
N ASP A 97 -13.73 -11.64 8.06
CA ASP A 97 -13.52 -12.90 8.78
C ASP A 97 -12.36 -13.69 8.16
N PHE A 98 -12.36 -13.83 6.83
CA PHE A 98 -11.24 -14.44 6.10
C PHE A 98 -9.95 -13.69 6.37
N GLY A 99 -9.98 -12.36 6.34
CA GLY A 99 -8.81 -11.53 6.58
C GLY A 99 -8.22 -11.70 7.98
N PHE A 100 -9.07 -11.76 9.01
CA PHE A 100 -8.65 -12.02 10.38
C PHE A 100 -8.07 -13.43 10.52
N ASP A 101 -8.69 -14.43 9.90
CA ASP A 101 -8.18 -15.80 9.91
C ASP A 101 -6.83 -15.88 9.18
N PHE A 102 -6.71 -15.26 8.02
CA PHE A 102 -5.48 -15.22 7.21
C PHE A 102 -4.34 -14.51 7.95
N LEU A 103 -4.56 -13.32 8.49
CA LEU A 103 -3.50 -12.55 9.15
C LEU A 103 -3.14 -13.14 10.52
N TYR A 104 -4.13 -13.43 11.36
CA TYR A 104 -3.89 -13.61 12.80
C TYR A 104 -4.09 -15.03 13.33
N ARG A 105 -4.81 -15.90 12.62
CA ARG A 105 -5.15 -17.26 13.13
C ARG A 105 -4.58 -18.40 12.29
N SER A 106 -4.06 -18.11 11.10
CA SER A 106 -3.41 -19.08 10.22
C SER A 106 -1.92 -19.28 10.52
N GLY A 107 -1.38 -18.64 11.57
CA GLY A 107 0.04 -18.71 11.92
C GLY A 107 0.96 -17.94 10.97
N ASN A 108 0.43 -16.93 10.28
CA ASN A 108 1.23 -15.98 9.52
C ASN A 108 1.80 -14.89 10.42
N ASP A 109 2.91 -14.28 10.01
CA ASP A 109 3.45 -13.07 10.64
C ASP A 109 2.65 -11.86 10.16
N ALA A 110 1.56 -11.54 10.87
CA ALA A 110 0.63 -10.49 10.48
C ALA A 110 1.33 -9.14 10.26
N ASP A 111 2.21 -8.74 11.17
CA ASP A 111 2.90 -7.45 11.13
C ASP A 111 3.77 -7.34 9.88
N LEU A 112 4.49 -8.43 9.54
CA LEU A 112 5.28 -8.48 8.31
C LEU A 112 4.38 -8.42 7.06
N LEU A 113 3.29 -9.17 7.01
CA LEU A 113 2.40 -9.18 5.84
C LEU A 113 1.78 -7.81 5.60
N ILE A 114 1.28 -7.16 6.66
CA ILE A 114 0.72 -5.81 6.62
C ILE A 114 1.77 -4.82 6.12
N LEU A 115 2.98 -4.86 6.68
CA LEU A 115 4.08 -4.01 6.23
C LEU A 115 4.35 -4.18 4.74
N LEU A 116 4.46 -5.42 4.26
CA LEU A 116 4.68 -5.72 2.85
C LEU A 116 3.56 -5.19 1.97
N GLY A 117 2.30 -5.32 2.40
CA GLY A 117 1.15 -4.78 1.67
C GLY A 117 1.07 -3.25 1.62
N ARG A 118 1.65 -2.56 2.61
CA ARG A 118 1.75 -1.10 2.65
C ARG A 118 2.84 -0.54 1.71
N LEU A 119 3.91 -1.29 1.42
CA LEU A 119 5.04 -0.80 0.61
C LEU A 119 4.64 -0.34 -0.81
N PRO A 120 3.78 -1.05 -1.57
CA PRO A 120 3.29 -0.54 -2.85
C PRO A 120 2.49 0.76 -2.71
N MET A 121 1.77 0.95 -1.61
CA MET A 121 0.97 2.17 -1.39
C MET A 121 1.87 3.36 -1.08
N LEU A 122 2.96 3.13 -0.34
CA LEU A 122 4.02 4.12 -0.17
C LEU A 122 4.64 4.53 -1.51
N LEU A 123 4.87 3.58 -2.43
CA LEU A 123 5.36 3.92 -3.77
C LEU A 123 4.34 4.78 -4.55
N ILE A 124 3.06 4.44 -4.50
CA ILE A 124 1.99 5.24 -5.14
C ILE A 124 1.95 6.66 -4.56
N LEU A 125 2.06 6.79 -3.23
CA LEU A 125 2.11 8.07 -2.52
C LEU A 125 3.24 8.96 -3.03
N LEU A 126 4.44 8.41 -3.20
CA LEU A 126 5.62 9.13 -3.68
C LEU A 126 5.52 9.48 -5.16
N LEU A 127 5.00 8.56 -5.98
CA LEU A 127 4.74 8.81 -7.41
C LEU A 127 3.74 9.94 -7.58
N LEU A 128 2.65 9.95 -6.81
CA LEU A 128 1.67 11.03 -6.84
C LEU A 128 2.32 12.37 -6.46
N GLY A 129 3.13 12.42 -5.40
CA GLY A 129 3.86 13.64 -5.00
C GLY A 129 4.79 14.14 -6.10
N PHE A 130 5.52 13.24 -6.76
CA PHE A 130 6.35 13.58 -7.92
C PHE A 130 5.51 14.18 -9.06
N TYR A 131 4.35 13.60 -9.38
CA TYR A 131 3.47 14.10 -10.43
C TYR A 131 2.81 15.43 -10.07
N VAL A 132 2.40 15.64 -8.81
CA VAL A 132 1.91 16.93 -8.31
C VAL A 132 2.95 18.03 -8.54
N PHE A 133 4.22 17.76 -8.17
CA PHE A 133 5.32 18.69 -8.41
C PHE A 133 5.54 18.95 -9.91
N LYS A 134 5.69 17.87 -10.70
CA LYS A 134 6.00 17.94 -12.13
C LYS A 134 4.92 18.72 -12.87
N TRP A 135 3.66 18.35 -12.68
CA TRP A 135 2.55 18.93 -13.40
C TRP A 135 2.32 20.40 -13.03
N THR A 136 2.35 20.72 -11.73
CA THR A 136 2.20 22.12 -11.28
C THR A 136 3.36 22.99 -11.78
N ARG A 137 4.58 22.44 -11.82
CA ARG A 137 5.74 23.15 -12.38
C ARG A 137 5.57 23.44 -13.86
N GLU A 138 5.01 22.52 -14.63
CA GLU A 138 4.77 22.69 -16.08
C GLU A 138 3.73 23.79 -16.36
N ILE A 139 2.70 23.91 -15.52
CA ILE A 139 1.63 24.90 -15.67
C ILE A 139 2.03 26.28 -15.12
N ALA A 140 2.54 26.32 -13.88
CA ALA A 140 2.66 27.55 -13.09
C ALA A 140 4.11 27.86 -12.66
N GLY A 141 5.08 27.10 -13.17
CA GLY A 141 6.50 27.33 -12.95
C GLY A 141 7.05 26.72 -11.65
N PRO A 142 8.38 26.81 -11.44
CA PRO A 142 9.10 26.05 -10.43
C PRO A 142 8.71 26.38 -8.98
N LYS A 143 8.37 27.64 -8.69
CA LYS A 143 7.97 28.06 -7.34
C LYS A 143 6.61 27.47 -6.96
N ALA A 144 5.64 27.49 -7.90
CA ALA A 144 4.33 26.91 -7.69
C ALA A 144 4.43 25.38 -7.51
N GLY A 145 5.26 24.71 -8.31
CA GLY A 145 5.52 23.28 -8.15
C GLY A 145 6.06 22.92 -6.77
N LEU A 146 7.03 23.68 -6.26
CA LEU A 146 7.56 23.46 -4.90
C LEU A 146 6.53 23.75 -3.81
N LEU A 147 5.71 24.80 -3.98
CA LEU A 147 4.65 25.11 -3.02
C LEU A 147 3.60 23.99 -2.98
N ALA A 148 3.17 23.48 -4.14
CA ALA A 148 2.24 22.36 -4.20
C ALA A 148 2.82 21.09 -3.60
N LEU A 149 4.08 20.77 -3.89
CA LEU A 149 4.76 19.63 -3.29
C LEU A 149 4.89 19.78 -1.78
N PHE A 150 5.24 20.98 -1.28
CA PHE A 150 5.29 21.25 0.15
C PHE A 150 3.94 21.02 0.82
N LEU A 151 2.85 21.53 0.25
CA LEU A 151 1.50 21.30 0.79
C LEU A 151 1.14 19.82 0.80
N TYR A 152 1.52 19.07 -0.24
CA TYR A 152 1.30 17.63 -0.33
C TYR A 152 2.15 16.83 0.69
N SER A 153 3.46 17.07 0.72
CA SER A 153 4.44 16.30 1.49
C SER A 153 4.44 16.58 2.99
N PHE A 154 3.71 17.60 3.43
CA PHE A 154 3.51 17.94 4.84
C PHE A 154 2.02 17.86 5.26
N SER A 155 1.15 17.34 4.39
CA SER A 155 -0.25 17.14 4.73
C SER A 155 -0.44 15.82 5.49
N PRO A 156 -1.02 15.85 6.71
CA PRO A 156 -1.30 14.63 7.45
C PRO A 156 -2.30 13.73 6.73
N THR A 157 -3.23 14.27 5.93
CA THR A 157 -4.20 13.47 5.16
C THR A 157 -3.55 12.53 4.14
N PHE A 158 -2.32 12.83 3.71
CA PHE A 158 -1.58 11.96 2.78
C PHE A 158 -0.57 11.05 3.49
N ILE A 159 -0.07 11.43 4.66
CA ILE A 159 1.02 10.71 5.34
C ILE A 159 0.52 9.79 6.44
N ALA A 160 -0.56 10.17 7.14
CA ALA A 160 -1.10 9.51 8.33
C ALA A 160 -2.35 8.67 8.01
#